data_AF-A0A444WU82-F1
#
_entry.id   AF-A0A444WU82-F1
#
_cell.length_a   1.000
_cell.length_b   1.000
_cell.length_c   1.000
_cell.angle_alpha   90.00
_cell.angle_beta   90.00
_cell.angle_gamma   90.00
#
_symmetry.space_group_name_H-M   'P 1'
#
loop_
_entity.id
_entity.type
_entity.pdbx_description
1 polymer ?
#
loop_
_entity_poly.entity_id
_entity_poly.type
_entity_poly.pdbx_seq_one_letter_code
_entity_poly.pdbx_strand_id
1 'polypeptide(L)'
;MKYNPRVSSSRRKSRKAHFTAPSSVRRVLMSAPLTTDLRSKYNVRSMPIRKDDEWVIHIERITREKVNGSTVNVGIHPSKVVITKLRLDKDRKSLLDRKAKGRAAADKEKGTKFAPEDIMQTVD
;
A
#
# COMPACT_ATOMS: atom_id res chain seq x y z
N MET A 1 -7.68 -18.16 12.78
CA MET A 1 -6.34 -18.67 13.09
C MET A 1 -5.48 -18.59 11.82
N LYS A 2 -4.16 -18.41 11.94
CA LYS A 2 -3.27 -18.42 10.76
C LYS A 2 -2.92 -19.86 10.40
N TYR A 3 -3.30 -20.33 9.21
CA TYR A 3 -3.15 -21.74 8.82
C TYR A 3 -1.83 -22.06 8.09
N ASN A 4 -1.15 -21.06 7.53
CA ASN A 4 0.07 -21.28 6.77
C ASN A 4 1.29 -21.49 7.69
N PRO A 5 1.96 -22.66 7.64
CA PRO A 5 3.08 -22.97 8.54
C PRO A 5 4.37 -22.20 8.21
N ARG A 6 4.53 -21.70 6.97
CA ARG A 6 5.76 -21.01 6.52
C ARG A 6 5.91 -19.59 7.05
N VAL A 7 4.85 -19.05 7.64
CA VAL A 7 4.81 -17.64 8.03
C VAL A 7 4.58 -17.54 9.55
N SER A 8 5.53 -16.94 10.26
CA SER A 8 5.46 -16.77 11.73
C SER A 8 4.37 -15.78 12.17
N SER A 9 3.66 -16.06 13.27
CA SER A 9 2.75 -15.11 13.96
C SER A 9 3.41 -14.43 15.17
N SER A 10 4.61 -14.85 15.58
CA SER A 10 5.33 -14.28 16.71
C SER A 10 5.57 -12.77 16.56
N ARG A 11 5.11 -11.99 17.54
CA ARG A 11 5.30 -10.53 17.62
C ARG A 11 6.76 -10.10 17.49
N ARG A 12 7.67 -10.79 18.18
CA ARG A 12 9.12 -10.50 18.14
C ARG A 12 9.70 -10.59 16.72
N LYS A 13 9.44 -11.70 16.03
CA LYS A 13 9.87 -11.93 14.64
C LYS A 13 9.27 -10.89 13.68
N SER A 14 7.98 -10.56 13.83
CA SER A 14 7.31 -9.54 13.00
C SER A 14 7.90 -8.14 13.19
N ARG A 15 8.19 -7.73 14.43
CA ARG A 15 8.80 -6.42 14.72
C ARG A 15 10.22 -6.32 14.18
N LYS A 16 11.02 -7.38 14.36
CA LYS A 16 12.39 -7.44 13.81
C LYS A 16 12.36 -7.27 12.29
N ALA A 17 11.51 -8.05 11.60
CA ALA A 17 11.36 -7.96 10.15
C ALA A 17 10.95 -6.57 9.65
N HIS A 18 10.10 -5.86 10.40
CA HIS A 18 9.67 -4.50 10.05
C HIS A 18 10.79 -3.46 10.22
N PHE A 19 11.44 -3.41 11.39
CA PHE A 19 12.43 -2.37 11.70
C PHE A 19 13.77 -2.60 11.00
N THR A 20 14.14 -3.84 10.68
CA THR A 20 15.40 -4.17 9.99
C THR A 20 15.20 -4.46 8.51
N ALA A 21 14.06 -4.08 7.92
CA ALA A 21 13.77 -4.35 6.51
C ALA A 21 14.81 -3.69 5.57
N PRO A 22 15.23 -4.37 4.48
CA PRO A 22 16.05 -3.76 3.42
C PRO A 22 15.23 -2.81 2.53
N SER A 23 15.89 -1.94 1.76
CA SER A 23 15.23 -0.86 0.98
C SER A 23 14.10 -1.36 0.06
N SER A 24 14.30 -2.46 -0.66
CA SER A 24 13.28 -3.05 -1.54
C SER A 24 11.99 -3.43 -0.80
N VAL A 25 12.12 -3.96 0.41
CA VAL A 25 11.00 -4.33 1.29
C VAL A 25 10.40 -3.08 1.92
N ARG A 26 11.22 -2.10 2.34
CA ARG A 26 10.74 -0.82 2.86
C ARG A 26 9.86 -0.11 1.84
N ARG A 27 10.23 -0.08 0.56
CA ARG A 27 9.41 0.50 -0.51
C ARG A 27 7.99 -0.09 -0.57
N VAL A 28 7.83 -1.37 -0.26
CA VAL A 28 6.50 -2.02 -0.24
C VAL A 28 5.75 -1.69 1.04
N LEU A 29 6.43 -1.73 2.19
CA LEU A 29 5.86 -1.37 3.50
C LEU A 29 5.41 0.11 3.52
N MET A 30 6.19 0.99 2.90
CA MET A 30 5.96 2.43 2.76
C MET A 30 5.08 2.77 1.56
N SER A 31 3.96 2.05 1.46
CA SER A 31 2.90 2.37 0.49
C SER A 31 1.85 3.29 1.11
N ALA A 32 1.31 4.20 0.31
CA ALA A 32 0.21 5.08 0.73
C ALA A 32 -1.06 4.82 -0.10
N PRO A 33 -2.24 5.01 0.50
CA PRO A 33 -3.51 4.93 -0.22
C PRO A 33 -3.61 6.00 -1.30
N LEU A 34 -4.27 5.66 -2.41
CA LEU A 34 -4.66 6.62 -3.44
C LEU A 34 -6.00 7.28 -3.08
N THR A 35 -6.28 8.48 -3.61
CA THR A 35 -7.63 9.09 -3.60
C THR A 35 -8.63 8.25 -4.40
N THR A 36 -9.92 8.48 -4.17
CA THR A 36 -11.02 7.80 -4.89
C THR A 36 -10.87 7.92 -6.40
N ASP A 37 -10.54 9.11 -6.90
CA ASP A 37 -10.45 9.38 -8.33
C ASP A 37 -9.31 8.58 -8.98
N LEU A 38 -8.17 8.51 -8.30
CA LEU A 38 -7.03 7.71 -8.74
C LEU A 38 -7.28 6.20 -8.61
N ARG A 39 -8.06 5.78 -7.60
CA ARG A 39 -8.47 4.38 -7.45
C ARG A 39 -9.35 3.94 -8.60
N SER A 40 -10.35 4.73 -8.97
CA SER A 40 -11.25 4.43 -10.08
C SER A 40 -10.49 4.44 -11.41
N LYS A 41 -9.62 5.43 -11.62
CA LYS A 41 -8.84 5.56 -12.86
C LYS A 41 -7.87 4.41 -13.10
N TYR A 42 -7.16 3.96 -12.07
CA TYR A 42 -6.09 2.97 -12.22
C TYR A 42 -6.44 1.58 -11.65
N ASN A 43 -7.62 1.41 -11.05
CA ASN A 43 -8.06 0.20 -10.35
C ASN A 43 -7.07 -0.33 -9.29
N VAL A 44 -6.32 0.55 -8.62
CA VAL A 44 -5.33 0.18 -7.60
C VAL A 44 -5.62 0.92 -6.29
N ARG A 45 -5.52 0.23 -5.15
CA ARG A 45 -5.83 0.80 -3.82
C ARG A 45 -4.70 1.64 -3.21
N SER A 46 -3.45 1.21 -3.41
CA SER A 46 -2.26 1.85 -2.84
C SER A 46 -1.04 1.74 -3.74
N MET A 47 -0.16 2.74 -3.65
CA MET A 47 1.10 2.78 -4.40
C MET A 47 2.28 3.15 -3.48
N PRO A 48 3.47 2.58 -3.71
CA PRO A 48 4.70 3.05 -3.09
C PRO A 48 4.93 4.54 -3.40
N ILE A 49 5.27 5.29 -2.36
CA ILE A 49 5.71 6.68 -2.52
C ILE A 49 7.11 6.67 -3.16
N ARG A 50 7.46 7.73 -3.91
CA ARG A 50 8.70 7.81 -4.70
C ARG A 50 9.72 8.80 -4.15
N LYS A 51 9.31 9.81 -3.36
CA LYS A 51 10.21 10.88 -2.93
C LYS A 51 11.07 10.40 -1.76
N ASP A 52 12.39 10.55 -1.93
CA ASP A 52 13.55 10.45 -1.03
C ASP A 52 13.57 9.31 0.02
N ASP A 53 14.72 8.62 0.12
CA ASP A 53 14.95 7.38 0.88
C ASP A 53 14.93 7.59 2.42
N GLU A 54 13.81 8.02 2.96
CA GLU A 54 13.62 8.23 4.40
C GLU A 54 12.42 7.45 4.92
N TRP A 55 12.47 7.07 6.21
CA TRP A 55 11.39 6.35 6.90
C TRP A 55 10.10 7.16 7.03
N VAL A 56 10.16 8.43 6.66
CA VAL A 56 9.14 9.41 6.93
C VAL A 56 9.03 10.37 5.74
N ILE A 57 7.84 10.85 5.44
CA ILE A 57 7.61 11.78 4.34
C ILE A 57 7.65 13.20 4.90
N HIS A 58 8.42 14.05 4.22
CA HIS A 58 8.38 15.48 4.41
C HIS A 58 7.43 16.12 3.40
N ILE A 59 6.36 16.72 3.92
CA ILE A 59 5.40 17.50 3.14
C ILE A 59 5.84 18.97 3.22
N GLU A 60 5.85 19.65 2.07
CA GLU A 60 6.40 20.99 1.90
C GLU A 60 5.85 22.01 2.92
N ARG A 61 4.53 22.02 3.14
CA ARG A 61 3.84 22.96 4.03
C ARG A 61 3.72 22.50 5.48
N ILE A 62 4.20 21.31 5.82
CA ILE A 62 4.13 20.78 7.18
C ILE A 62 5.50 20.93 7.82
N THR A 63 5.70 22.09 8.42
CA THR A 63 6.94 22.49 9.09
C THR A 63 6.66 22.83 10.55
N ARG A 64 7.72 22.76 11.34
CA ARG A 64 7.77 23.22 12.73
C ARG A 64 8.90 24.22 12.84
N GLU A 65 8.64 25.32 13.52
CA GLU A 65 9.66 26.31 13.86
C GLU A 65 10.49 25.84 15.05
N LYS A 66 11.80 26.01 14.95
CA LYS A 66 12.75 25.87 16.06
C LYS A 66 12.77 27.17 16.86
N VAL A 67 13.34 27.11 18.08
CA VAL A 67 13.51 28.27 18.97
C VAL A 67 14.30 29.44 18.35
N ASN A 68 15.11 29.16 17.33
CA ASN A 68 15.91 30.13 16.59
C ASN A 68 15.21 30.71 15.35
N GLY A 69 13.91 30.43 15.16
CA GLY A 69 13.12 30.90 14.01
C GLY A 69 13.32 30.13 12.69
N SER A 70 14.22 29.13 12.64
CA SER A 70 14.36 28.28 11.45
C SER A 70 13.25 27.23 11.36
N THR A 71 12.77 26.95 10.15
CA THR A 71 11.73 25.94 9.89
C THR A 71 12.34 24.57 9.59
N VAL A 72 11.76 23.51 10.14
CA VAL A 72 12.12 22.12 9.84
C VAL A 72 10.88 21.32 9.49
N ASN A 73 10.96 20.49 8.46
CA ASN A 73 9.86 19.65 8.04
C ASN A 73 9.51 18.60 9.10
N VAL A 74 8.22 18.46 9.39
CA VAL A 74 7.73 17.40 10.27
C VAL A 74 7.57 16.14 9.43
N GLY A 75 8.16 15.05 9.90
CA GLY A 75 8.00 13.76 9.27
C GLY A 75 6.62 13.15 9.56
N ILE A 76 5.90 12.73 8.51
CA ILE A 76 4.68 11.92 8.61
C ILE A 76 4.84 10.53 7.96
N HIS A 77 4.30 9.49 8.58
CA HIS A 77 4.29 8.13 8.03
C HIS A 77 3.32 7.99 6.83
N PRO A 78 3.69 7.29 5.73
CA PRO A 78 2.88 7.14 4.51
C PRO A 78 1.46 6.64 4.70
N SER A 79 1.22 5.76 5.67
CA SER A 79 -0.13 5.24 5.90
C SER A 79 -1.12 6.29 6.40
N LYS A 80 -0.63 7.44 6.90
CA LYS A 80 -1.45 8.56 7.40
C LYS A 80 -1.75 9.62 6.32
N VAL A 81 -1.26 9.42 5.09
CA VAL A 81 -1.39 10.38 3.98
C VAL A 81 -2.10 9.71 2.82
N VAL A 82 -2.82 10.48 2.02
CA VAL A 82 -3.47 10.01 0.79
C VAL A 82 -2.82 10.68 -0.42
N ILE A 83 -2.46 9.90 -1.44
CA ILE A 83 -1.85 10.42 -2.66
C ILE A 83 -2.94 11.02 -3.55
N THR A 84 -2.82 12.30 -3.88
CA THR A 84 -3.76 13.07 -4.72
C THR A 84 -3.35 13.11 -6.18
N LYS A 85 -2.04 13.21 -6.47
CA LYS A 85 -1.47 13.23 -7.83
C LYS A 85 -0.30 12.27 -7.92
N LEU A 86 -0.25 11.47 -8.99
CA LEU A 86 0.83 10.53 -9.25
C LEU A 86 1.74 11.08 -10.34
N ARG A 87 3.05 11.14 -10.06
CA ARG A 87 4.08 11.32 -11.10
C ARG A 87 4.26 9.99 -11.85
N LEU A 88 4.03 9.97 -13.16
CA LEU A 88 4.06 8.76 -13.96
C LEU A 88 5.37 8.64 -14.75
N ASP A 89 6.17 7.64 -14.39
CA ASP A 89 7.36 7.22 -15.16
C ASP A 89 7.11 5.84 -15.80
N LYS A 90 7.99 5.38 -16.69
CA LYS A 90 7.89 4.07 -17.36
C LYS A 90 7.65 2.93 -16.36
N ASP A 91 8.44 2.86 -15.29
CA ASP A 91 8.35 1.80 -14.28
C ASP A 91 7.12 1.93 -13.36
N ARG A 92 6.62 3.15 -13.17
CA ARG A 92 5.43 3.36 -12.34
C ARG A 92 4.17 3.00 -13.11
N LYS A 93 4.12 3.29 -14.42
CA LYS A 93 3.07 2.83 -15.32
C LYS A 93 3.04 1.29 -15.35
N SER A 94 4.18 0.63 -15.59
CA SER A 94 4.24 -0.83 -15.58
C SER A 94 3.84 -1.45 -14.23
N LEU A 95 4.20 -0.80 -13.11
CA LEU A 95 3.76 -1.24 -11.78
C LEU A 95 2.25 -1.10 -11.58
N LEU A 96 1.66 0.02 -12.04
CA LEU A 96 0.21 0.24 -11.99
C LEU A 96 -0.52 -0.81 -12.81
N ASP A 97 -0.10 -1.03 -14.05
CA ASP A 97 -0.72 -2.01 -14.95
C ASP A 97 -0.64 -3.42 -14.38
N ARG A 98 0.51 -3.80 -13.81
CA ARG A 98 0.69 -5.10 -13.14
C ARG A 98 -0.24 -5.26 -11.95
N LYS A 99 -0.36 -4.23 -11.10
CA LYS A 99 -1.25 -4.27 -9.93
C LYS A 99 -2.73 -4.27 -10.32
N ALA A 100 -3.10 -3.51 -11.35
CA ALA A 100 -4.46 -3.44 -11.86
C ALA A 100 -4.90 -4.80 -12.43
N LYS A 101 -4.05 -5.45 -13.23
CA LYS A 101 -4.28 -6.81 -13.75
C LYS A 101 -4.44 -7.83 -12.63
N GLY A 102 -3.53 -7.81 -11.65
CA GLY A 102 -3.59 -8.73 -10.50
C GLY A 102 -4.88 -8.55 -9.69
N ARG A 103 -5.37 -7.32 -9.56
CA ARG A 103 -6.66 -7.06 -8.92
C ARG A 103 -7.84 -7.57 -9.74
N ALA A 104 -7.88 -7.26 -11.03
CA ALA A 104 -8.95 -7.70 -11.91
C ALA A 104 -9.08 -9.24 -11.95
N ALA A 105 -7.96 -9.97 -11.90
CA ALA A 105 -7.97 -11.43 -11.79
C ALA A 105 -8.59 -11.91 -10.46
N ALA A 106 -8.19 -11.30 -9.33
CA ALA A 106 -8.73 -11.65 -8.01
C ALA A 106 -10.22 -11.30 -7.86
N ASP A 107 -10.68 -10.21 -8.48
CA ASP A 107 -12.10 -9.84 -8.46
C ASP A 107 -12.94 -10.83 -9.30
N LYS A 108 -12.42 -11.32 -10.44
CA LYS A 108 -13.07 -12.39 -11.24
C LYS A 108 -13.17 -13.72 -10.46
N GLU A 109 -12.09 -14.13 -9.78
CA GLU A 109 -12.10 -15.35 -8.95
C GLU A 109 -13.05 -15.28 -7.75
N LYS A 110 -13.42 -14.09 -7.29
CA LYS A 110 -14.41 -13.92 -6.22
C LYS A 110 -15.83 -13.94 -6.75
N GLY A 111 -16.06 -13.45 -7.97
CA GLY A 111 -17.38 -13.44 -8.61
C GLY A 111 -17.91 -14.84 -8.96
N THR A 112 -17.05 -15.85 -9.07
CA THR A 112 -17.45 -17.22 -9.43
C THR A 112 -17.63 -18.17 -8.25
N LYS A 113 -17.39 -17.73 -7.01
CA LYS A 113 -17.41 -18.62 -5.83
C LYS A 113 -18.78 -18.77 -5.16
N PHE A 114 -19.78 -18.01 -5.61
CA PHE A 114 -21.15 -18.12 -5.17
C PHE A 114 -22.08 -17.77 -6.34
N ALA A 115 -22.12 -18.62 -7.38
CA ALA A 115 -23.22 -18.59 -8.32
C ALA A 115 -24.50 -19.03 -7.57
N PRO A 116 -25.65 -18.37 -7.78
CA PRO A 116 -26.90 -18.74 -7.11
C PRO A 116 -27.35 -20.17 -7.41
N GLU A 117 -26.88 -20.76 -8.51
CA GLU A 117 -27.16 -22.13 -8.95
C GLU A 117 -26.53 -23.20 -8.02
N ASP A 118 -25.36 -22.94 -7.43
CA ASP A 118 -24.67 -23.89 -6.53
C ASP A 118 -25.26 -23.94 -5.10
N ILE A 119 -26.00 -22.89 -4.72
CA ILE A 119 -26.64 -22.79 -3.38
C ILE A 119 -27.92 -23.65 -3.33
N MET A 120 -28.59 -23.88 -4.46
CA MET A 120 -29.82 -24.68 -4.51
C MET A 120 -29.58 -26.19 -4.57
N GLN A 121 -28.38 -26.66 -4.92
CA GLN A 121 -28.07 -28.09 -5.04
C GLN A 121 -27.61 -28.76 -3.73
N THR A 122 -27.46 -28.00 -2.63
CA THR A 122 -27.00 -28.53 -1.34
C THR A 122 -28.10 -28.61 -0.28
N VAL A 123 -29.36 -28.43 -0.68
CA VAL A 123 -30.54 -28.67 0.15
C VAL A 123 -31.33 -29.84 -0.45
N ASP A 124 -30.82 -31.04 -0.24
CA ASP A 124 -31.55 -32.31 -0.25
C ASP A 124 -30.92 -33.23 0.82
#